data_AF-A0AAJ0ZHW0-F1
#
_entry.id   AF-A0AAJ0ZHW0-F1
#
_cell.length_a   1.000
_cell.length_b   1.000
_cell.length_c   1.000
_cell.angle_alpha   90.00
_cell.angle_beta   90.00
_cell.angle_gamma   90.00
#
_symmetry.space_group_name_H-M   'P 1'
#
loop_
_entity.id
_entity.type
_entity.pdbx_description
1 polymer ?
#
loop_
_entity_poly.entity_id
_entity_poly.type
_entity_poly.pdbx_seq_one_letter_code
_entity_poly.pdbx_strand_id
1 'polypeptide(L)'
;MNFHQNKRVWIALAIFSPLLLIWGYSELKTMTSVYKQDYGNGVVVYADKYVNTGRWVFDCEYSRLISREPLPVPLSELESAGKLTIGKAFFLKDSDKEPAKEALRAITGIRDWYKNLRYRYSALDENSDLNSHEFHLLAQHAGRTWAVVVDQSISYYGKSSFSVTAEPYDPKTYVDYAKALHAAAKSCPVPQ
;
A
#
# COMPACT_ATOMS: atom_id res chain seq x y z
N MET A 1 40.44 -5.52 42.04
CA MET A 1 39.18 -4.78 41.81
C MET A 1 38.02 -5.73 42.04
N ASN A 2 37.32 -5.60 43.18
CA ASN A 2 36.09 -6.36 43.43
C ASN A 2 34.94 -5.72 42.64
N PHE A 3 34.53 -6.37 41.55
CA PHE A 3 33.29 -6.01 40.87
C PHE A 3 32.12 -6.54 41.70
N HIS A 4 31.60 -5.71 42.63
CA HIS A 4 30.27 -5.95 43.17
C HIS A 4 29.26 -5.69 42.05
N GLN A 5 28.69 -6.76 41.49
CA GLN A 5 27.59 -6.67 40.54
C GLN A 5 26.39 -6.02 41.23
N ASN A 6 26.20 -4.72 41.01
CA ASN A 6 25.03 -4.01 41.50
C ASN A 6 23.81 -4.44 40.65
N LYS A 7 23.02 -5.39 41.15
CA LYS A 7 21.83 -5.92 40.48
C LYS A 7 20.90 -4.84 39.94
N ARG A 8 20.80 -3.69 40.62
CA ARG A 8 19.94 -2.57 40.18
C ARG A 8 20.43 -1.91 38.89
N VAL A 9 21.75 -1.82 38.70
CA VAL A 9 22.36 -1.24 37.49
C VAL A 9 22.15 -2.16 36.28
N TRP A 10 22.29 -3.48 36.47
CA TRP A 10 22.03 -4.46 35.40
C TRP A 10 20.56 -4.54 35.02
N ILE A 11 19.64 -4.42 35.99
CA ILE A 11 18.20 -4.35 35.71
C ILE A 11 17.86 -3.05 34.95
N ALA A 12 18.44 -1.92 35.36
CA ALA A 12 18.23 -0.65 34.65
C ALA A 12 18.77 -0.71 33.21
N LEU A 13 19.98 -1.23 33.00
CA LEU A 13 20.52 -1.44 31.64
C LEU A 13 19.64 -2.39 30.82
N ALA A 14 19.18 -3.52 31.39
CA ALA A 14 18.32 -4.45 30.68
C ALA A 14 16.96 -3.84 30.27
N ILE A 15 16.43 -2.88 31.04
CA ILE A 15 15.16 -2.21 30.75
C ILE A 15 15.35 -1.01 29.80
N PHE A 16 16.36 -0.18 30.02
CA PHE A 16 16.55 1.07 29.29
C PHE A 16 17.38 0.92 28.01
N SER A 17 18.33 -0.03 27.94
CA SER A 17 19.12 -0.25 26.73
C SER A 17 18.29 -0.62 25.51
N PRO A 18 17.25 -1.49 25.58
CA PRO A 18 16.37 -1.73 24.45
C PRO A 18 15.65 -0.47 23.97
N LEU A 19 15.16 0.37 24.91
CA LEU A 19 14.48 1.62 24.59
C LEU A 19 15.42 2.61 23.89
N LEU A 20 16.67 2.73 24.37
CA LEU A 20 17.69 3.58 23.75
C LEU A 20 18.11 3.07 22.36
N LEU A 21 18.18 1.75 22.15
CA LEU A 21 18.48 1.16 20.85
C LEU A 21 17.35 1.40 19.84
N ILE A 22 16.09 1.25 20.26
CA ILE A 22 14.93 1.54 19.42
C ILE A 22 14.91 3.01 19.02
N TRP A 23 15.13 3.92 19.98
CA TRP A 23 15.14 5.36 19.70
C TRP A 23 16.31 5.75 18.80
N GLY A 24 17.53 5.29 19.09
CA GLY A 24 18.70 5.56 18.25
C GLY A 24 18.56 5.02 16.82
N TYR A 25 17.96 3.83 16.66
CA TYR A 25 17.67 3.28 15.33
C TYR A 25 16.65 4.13 14.56
N SER A 26 15.59 4.62 15.23
CA SER A 26 14.60 5.49 14.61
C SER A 26 15.18 6.84 14.17
N GLU A 27 16.05 7.45 14.97
CA GLU A 27 16.69 8.72 14.63
C GLU A 27 17.66 8.56 13.46
N LEU A 28 18.46 7.49 13.44
CA LEU A 28 19.34 7.16 12.32
C LEU A 28 18.57 6.95 11.02
N LYS A 29 17.46 6.20 11.06
CA LYS A 29 16.57 6.01 9.90
C LYS A 29 15.98 7.34 9.41
N THR A 30 15.62 8.22 10.33
CA THR A 30 15.04 9.54 10.03
C THR A 30 16.04 10.50 9.36
N MET A 31 17.28 10.53 9.86
CA MET A 31 18.33 11.45 9.39
C MET A 31 18.90 11.05 8.03
N THR A 32 18.95 9.75 7.72
CA THR A 32 19.59 9.23 6.51
C THR A 32 18.61 8.96 5.37
N SER A 33 17.32 8.96 5.66
CA SER A 33 16.28 8.70 4.67
C SER A 33 16.13 9.85 3.66
N VAL A 34 16.22 9.49 2.39
CA VAL A 34 15.98 10.35 1.22
C VAL A 34 14.53 10.21 0.76
N TYR A 35 13.98 9.00 0.83
CA TYR A 35 12.64 8.69 0.35
C TYR A 35 11.69 8.58 1.52
N LYS A 36 11.02 9.67 1.87
CA LYS A 36 10.08 9.71 2.98
C LYS A 36 8.91 10.65 2.72
N GLN A 37 7.82 10.39 3.42
CA GLN A 37 6.65 11.27 3.45
C GLN A 37 6.24 11.55 4.90
N ASP A 38 6.13 12.83 5.23
CA ASP A 38 5.63 13.31 6.53
C ASP A 38 4.16 13.71 6.38
N TYR A 39 3.28 13.11 7.18
CA TYR A 39 1.85 13.38 7.15
C TYR A 39 1.44 14.60 8.00
N GLY A 40 2.39 15.29 8.65
CA GLY A 40 2.16 16.51 9.44
C GLY A 40 1.52 16.26 10.81
N ASN A 41 1.28 15.00 11.17
CA ASN A 41 0.72 14.56 12.46
C ASN A 41 1.73 13.77 13.31
N GLY A 42 3.02 13.86 12.98
CA GLY A 42 4.09 13.11 13.63
C GLY A 42 4.32 11.71 13.06
N VAL A 43 3.53 11.27 12.07
CA VAL A 43 3.78 10.02 11.33
C VAL A 43 4.63 10.31 10.10
N VAL A 44 5.76 9.63 9.98
CA VAL A 44 6.66 9.69 8.82
C VAL A 44 6.87 8.29 8.27
N VAL A 45 6.58 8.11 6.99
CA VAL A 45 6.78 6.85 6.28
C VAL A 45 8.07 6.92 5.48
N TYR A 46 8.89 5.87 5.58
CA TYR A 46 10.21 5.78 4.96
C TYR A 46 10.27 4.66 3.93
N ALA A 47 10.72 4.95 2.72
CA ALA A 47 10.73 4.02 1.60
C ALA A 47 12.13 3.56 1.18
N ASP A 48 13.22 4.08 1.79
CA ASP A 48 14.60 3.78 1.40
C ASP A 48 14.91 2.29 1.34
N LYS A 49 14.39 1.51 2.30
CA LYS A 49 14.60 0.05 2.33
C LYS A 49 14.05 -0.65 1.08
N TYR A 50 13.03 -0.08 0.44
CA TYR A 50 12.45 -0.61 -0.80
C TYR A 50 13.15 -0.03 -2.03
N VAL A 51 13.35 1.28 -2.07
CA VAL A 51 13.99 1.96 -3.22
C VAL A 51 15.43 1.46 -3.40
N ASN A 52 16.19 1.26 -2.32
CA ASN A 52 17.57 0.76 -2.37
C ASN A 52 17.70 -0.67 -2.92
N THR A 53 16.60 -1.43 -3.01
CA THR A 53 16.63 -2.74 -3.71
C THR A 53 16.68 -2.60 -5.22
N GLY A 54 16.42 -1.41 -5.76
CA GLY A 54 16.26 -1.14 -7.18
C GLY A 54 14.95 -1.64 -7.79
N ARG A 55 14.12 -2.37 -7.02
CA ARG A 55 12.87 -2.97 -7.53
C ARG A 55 11.66 -2.05 -7.43
N TRP A 56 11.77 -0.97 -6.66
CA TRP A 56 10.65 -0.10 -6.33
C TRP A 56 10.97 1.36 -6.62
N VAL A 57 9.93 2.09 -7.00
CA VAL A 57 9.94 3.56 -7.11
C VAL A 57 8.90 4.07 -6.12
N PHE A 58 9.32 4.95 -5.23
CA PHE A 58 8.45 5.62 -4.27
C PHE A 58 7.85 6.89 -4.86
N ASP A 59 6.56 7.09 -4.62
CA ASP A 59 5.83 8.30 -4.95
C ASP A 59 5.77 9.19 -3.71
N CYS A 60 6.61 10.23 -3.68
CA CYS A 60 6.69 11.17 -2.56
C CYS A 60 5.45 12.08 -2.45
N GLU A 61 4.62 12.20 -3.48
CA GLU A 61 3.40 13.03 -3.42
C GLU A 61 2.24 12.25 -2.81
N TYR A 62 2.07 11.00 -3.23
CA TYR A 62 0.92 10.18 -2.84
C TYR A 62 1.25 9.08 -1.82
N SER A 63 2.50 8.95 -1.39
CA SER A 63 2.98 7.90 -0.48
C SER A 63 2.67 6.49 -0.97
N ARG A 64 3.03 6.21 -2.23
CA ARG A 64 2.81 4.92 -2.89
C ARG A 64 4.14 4.28 -3.27
N LEU A 65 4.20 2.96 -3.26
CA LEU A 65 5.31 2.19 -3.82
C LEU A 65 4.88 1.56 -5.14
N ILE A 66 5.63 1.80 -6.20
CA ILE A 66 5.38 1.23 -7.52
C ILE A 66 6.51 0.25 -7.80
N SER A 67 6.17 -1.04 -7.92
CA SER A 67 7.12 -2.04 -8.37
C SER A 67 7.51 -1.79 -9.82
N ARG A 68 8.80 -1.80 -10.14
CA ARG A 68 9.31 -1.66 -11.53
C ARG A 68 8.88 -2.83 -12.41
N GLU A 69 8.66 -3.98 -11.79
CA GLU A 69 8.03 -5.14 -12.41
C GLU A 69 6.64 -5.32 -11.79
N PRO A 70 5.54 -5.17 -12.56
CA PRO A 70 4.19 -5.30 -12.02
C PRO A 70 4.01 -6.59 -11.21
N LEU A 71 3.48 -6.47 -9.99
CA LEU A 71 3.26 -7.64 -9.14
C LEU A 71 2.19 -8.55 -9.73
N PRO A 72 2.34 -9.88 -9.60
CA PRO A 72 1.30 -10.80 -10.00
C PRO A 72 0.07 -10.64 -9.12
N VAL A 73 -1.10 -10.93 -9.69
CA VAL A 73 -2.34 -11.00 -8.95
C VAL A 73 -2.28 -12.20 -7.97
N PRO A 74 -2.62 -12.03 -6.68
CA PRO A 74 -2.60 -13.11 -5.69
C PRO A 74 -3.80 -14.04 -5.87
N LEU A 75 -3.78 -14.86 -6.93
CA LEU A 75 -4.91 -15.68 -7.34
C LEU A 75 -5.35 -16.67 -6.25
N SER A 76 -4.40 -17.34 -5.59
CA SER A 76 -4.68 -18.30 -4.53
C SER A 76 -5.41 -17.67 -3.34
N GLU A 77 -4.99 -16.48 -2.94
CA GLU A 77 -5.54 -15.74 -1.82
C GLU A 77 -6.92 -15.18 -2.16
N LEU A 78 -7.11 -14.69 -3.39
CA LEU A 78 -8.40 -14.22 -3.89
C LEU A 78 -9.43 -15.35 -3.98
N GLU A 79 -9.04 -16.51 -4.49
CA GLU A 79 -9.89 -17.71 -4.55
C GLU A 79 -10.26 -18.19 -3.14
N SER A 80 -9.29 -18.17 -2.21
CA SER A 80 -9.50 -18.57 -0.81
C SER A 80 -10.32 -17.57 0.01
N ALA A 81 -10.33 -16.29 -0.38
CA ALA A 81 -11.10 -15.25 0.30
C ALA A 81 -12.62 -15.47 0.16
N GLY A 82 -13.06 -16.24 -0.85
CA GLY A 82 -14.47 -16.53 -1.10
C GLY A 82 -15.26 -15.27 -1.46
N LYS A 83 -15.99 -14.69 -0.49
CA LYS A 83 -16.80 -13.50 -0.72
C LYS A 83 -15.99 -12.23 -0.42
N LEU A 84 -15.68 -11.48 -1.48
CA LEU A 84 -15.00 -10.19 -1.36
C LEU A 84 -15.91 -9.16 -0.67
N THR A 85 -15.30 -8.31 0.15
CA THR A 85 -16.01 -7.22 0.80
C THR A 85 -16.18 -6.08 -0.19
N ILE A 86 -17.41 -5.60 -0.42
CA ILE A 86 -17.61 -4.36 -1.18
C ILE A 86 -17.16 -3.20 -0.30
N GLY A 87 -16.07 -2.56 -0.69
CA GLY A 87 -15.51 -1.41 0.02
C GLY A 87 -16.35 -0.15 -0.17
N LYS A 88 -16.03 0.90 0.60
CA LYS A 88 -16.58 2.23 0.38
C LYS A 88 -15.69 2.97 -0.63
N ALA A 89 -16.24 3.34 -1.78
CA ALA A 89 -15.57 4.26 -2.69
C ALA A 89 -15.72 5.69 -2.14
N PHE A 90 -14.68 6.19 -1.47
CA PHE A 90 -14.73 7.47 -0.73
C PHE A 90 -14.99 8.70 -1.61
N PHE A 91 -14.53 8.67 -2.87
CA PHE A 91 -14.62 9.80 -3.80
C PHE A 91 -15.76 9.67 -4.83
N LEU A 92 -16.64 8.67 -4.66
CA LEU A 92 -17.72 8.41 -5.60
C LEU A 92 -18.87 9.41 -5.41
N LYS A 93 -19.32 10.03 -6.50
CA LYS A 93 -20.49 10.91 -6.49
C LYS A 93 -21.73 10.14 -6.05
N ASP A 94 -22.66 10.82 -5.37
CA ASP A 94 -23.90 10.19 -4.90
C ASP A 94 -24.70 9.54 -6.04
N SER A 95 -24.73 10.17 -7.21
CA SER A 95 -25.39 9.63 -8.42
C SER A 95 -24.78 8.33 -8.93
N ASP A 96 -23.50 8.08 -8.63
CA ASP A 96 -22.77 6.92 -9.13
C ASP A 96 -22.77 5.75 -8.13
N LYS A 97 -23.27 5.93 -6.89
CA LYS A 97 -23.25 4.90 -5.83
C LYS A 97 -24.02 3.63 -6.17
N GLU A 98 -25.28 3.74 -6.57
CA GLU A 98 -26.07 2.55 -6.96
C GLU A 98 -25.58 1.94 -8.28
N PRO A 99 -25.33 2.71 -9.36
CA PRO A 99 -24.75 2.17 -10.59
C PRO A 99 -23.41 1.45 -10.37
N ALA A 100 -22.56 1.94 -9.45
CA ALA A 100 -21.30 1.26 -9.10
C ALA A 100 -21.53 -0.09 -8.42
N LYS A 101 -22.52 -0.19 -7.51
CA LYS A 101 -22.88 -1.46 -6.87
C LYS A 101 -23.43 -2.47 -7.87
N GLU A 102 -24.26 -2.02 -8.80
CA GLU A 102 -24.80 -2.86 -9.88
C GLU A 102 -23.68 -3.36 -10.80
N ALA A 103 -22.80 -2.45 -11.25
CA ALA A 103 -21.63 -2.79 -12.04
C ALA A 103 -20.73 -3.79 -11.31
N LEU A 104 -20.41 -3.54 -10.03
CA LEU A 104 -19.64 -4.47 -9.22
C LEU A 104 -20.25 -5.86 -9.19
N ARG A 105 -21.54 -5.97 -8.83
CA ARG A 105 -22.22 -7.28 -8.77
C ARG A 105 -22.19 -8.00 -10.11
N ALA A 106 -22.44 -7.28 -11.20
CA ALA A 106 -22.42 -7.85 -12.54
C ALA A 106 -21.01 -8.33 -12.94
N ILE A 107 -19.99 -7.51 -12.70
CA ILE A 107 -18.60 -7.80 -13.08
C ILE A 107 -18.01 -8.91 -12.21
N THR A 108 -18.17 -8.83 -10.88
CA THR A 108 -17.66 -9.85 -9.96
C THR A 108 -18.47 -11.15 -10.01
N GLY A 109 -19.66 -11.13 -10.61
CA GLY A 109 -20.47 -12.31 -10.89
C GLY A 109 -19.97 -13.14 -12.08
N ILE A 110 -19.07 -12.59 -12.91
CA ILE A 110 -18.44 -13.32 -14.01
C ILE A 110 -17.41 -14.28 -13.42
N ARG A 111 -17.45 -15.55 -13.86
CA ARG A 111 -16.47 -16.55 -13.45
C ARG A 111 -15.06 -16.08 -13.81
N ASP A 112 -14.14 -16.24 -12.86
CA ASP A 112 -12.71 -15.92 -13.01
C ASP A 112 -12.40 -14.46 -13.42
N TRP A 113 -13.31 -13.51 -13.14
CA TRP A 113 -13.15 -12.10 -13.50
C TRP A 113 -11.82 -11.50 -13.00
N TYR A 114 -11.32 -11.97 -11.86
CA TYR A 114 -10.10 -11.51 -11.21
C TYR A 114 -8.82 -11.87 -11.97
N LYS A 115 -8.85 -12.81 -12.92
CA LYS A 115 -7.66 -13.19 -13.71
C LYS A 115 -7.16 -12.07 -14.63
N ASN A 116 -8.01 -11.08 -14.91
CA ASN A 116 -7.68 -9.93 -15.75
C ASN A 116 -7.26 -8.70 -14.92
N LEU A 117 -7.12 -8.85 -13.60
CA LEU A 117 -6.62 -7.79 -12.74
C LEU A 117 -5.19 -7.42 -13.14
N ARG A 118 -4.88 -6.14 -13.04
CA ARG A 118 -3.56 -5.57 -13.31
C ARG A 118 -3.12 -4.77 -12.10
N TYR A 119 -1.87 -4.97 -11.70
CA TYR A 119 -1.25 -4.19 -10.64
C TYR A 119 -1.31 -2.68 -10.93
N ARG A 120 -1.51 -1.85 -9.88
CA ARG A 120 -1.42 -0.38 -9.95
C ARG A 120 -0.22 0.12 -9.15
N TYR A 121 -0.27 -0.11 -7.84
CA TYR A 121 0.76 0.31 -6.89
C TYR A 121 0.57 -0.45 -5.57
N SER A 122 1.42 -0.15 -4.60
CA SER A 122 1.39 -0.67 -3.24
C SER A 122 1.49 0.48 -2.25
N ALA A 123 1.12 0.23 -1.00
CA ALA A 123 1.22 1.22 0.06
C ALA A 123 2.09 0.70 1.22
N LEU A 124 2.58 1.66 1.99
CA LEU A 124 3.24 1.44 3.26
C LEU A 124 2.33 1.86 4.40
N ASP A 125 2.39 1.16 5.52
CA ASP A 125 1.76 1.59 6.76
C ASP A 125 2.62 2.65 7.49
N GLU A 126 2.11 3.13 8.63
CA GLU A 126 2.81 4.04 9.54
C GLU A 126 4.17 3.51 10.05
N ASN A 127 4.39 2.19 10.03
CA ASN A 127 5.64 1.56 10.43
C ASN A 127 6.64 1.46 9.27
N SER A 128 6.26 1.99 8.09
CA SER A 128 6.99 1.86 6.84
C SER A 128 7.09 0.41 6.34
N ASP A 129 6.10 -0.41 6.65
CA ASP A 129 5.98 -1.79 6.16
C ASP A 129 4.95 -1.88 5.04
N LEU A 130 5.27 -2.70 4.04
CA LEU A 130 4.38 -3.00 2.92
C LEU A 130 3.09 -3.61 3.45
N ASN A 131 1.99 -2.85 3.33
CA ASN A 131 0.72 -3.21 3.97
C ASN A 131 -0.41 -3.43 2.98
N SER A 132 -0.29 -2.97 1.73
CA SER A 132 -1.32 -3.25 0.74
C SER A 132 -0.80 -3.25 -0.70
N HIS A 133 -1.55 -3.95 -1.54
CA HIS A 133 -1.41 -3.94 -2.99
C HIS A 133 -2.73 -3.57 -3.63
N GLU A 134 -2.68 -2.69 -4.63
CA GLU A 134 -3.87 -2.30 -5.38
C GLU A 134 -3.81 -2.86 -6.80
N PHE A 135 -4.89 -3.50 -7.20
CA PHE A 135 -5.09 -4.05 -8.53
C PHE A 135 -6.34 -3.45 -9.17
N HIS A 136 -6.42 -3.49 -10.50
CA HIS A 136 -7.59 -3.00 -11.21
C HIS A 136 -7.97 -3.80 -12.44
N LEU A 137 -9.22 -3.65 -12.83
CA LEU A 137 -9.83 -4.16 -14.05
C LEU A 137 -10.71 -3.06 -14.65
N LEU A 138 -10.56 -2.79 -15.94
CA LEU A 138 -11.52 -1.98 -16.68
C LEU A 138 -12.58 -2.89 -17.29
N ALA A 139 -13.86 -2.61 -17.04
CA ALA A 139 -14.97 -3.42 -17.52
C ALA A 139 -16.15 -2.55 -17.96
N GLN A 140 -16.89 -3.01 -18.97
CA GLN A 140 -18.09 -2.33 -19.45
C GLN A 140 -19.33 -2.83 -18.69
N HIS A 141 -20.17 -1.91 -18.24
CA HIS A 141 -21.49 -2.22 -17.70
C HIS A 141 -22.46 -1.06 -17.95
N ALA A 142 -23.67 -1.38 -18.42
CA ALA A 142 -24.73 -0.41 -18.70
C ALA A 142 -24.28 0.78 -19.60
N GLY A 143 -23.48 0.50 -20.63
CA GLY A 143 -22.98 1.51 -21.58
C GLY A 143 -21.88 2.42 -21.03
N ARG A 144 -21.32 2.12 -19.85
CA ARG A 144 -20.24 2.88 -19.22
C ARG A 144 -19.06 1.99 -18.89
N THR A 145 -17.86 2.55 -19.01
CA THR A 145 -16.63 1.89 -18.55
C THR A 145 -16.45 2.15 -17.05
N TRP A 146 -16.23 1.08 -16.30
CA TRP A 146 -15.98 1.10 -14.86
C TRP A 146 -14.55 0.65 -14.60
N ALA A 147 -13.87 1.37 -13.71
CA ALA A 147 -12.63 0.92 -13.10
C ALA A 147 -12.98 0.17 -11.81
N VAL A 148 -12.86 -1.15 -11.85
CA VAL A 148 -12.99 -2.01 -10.67
C VAL A 148 -11.63 -2.10 -10.01
N VAL A 149 -11.56 -1.74 -8.74
CA VAL A 149 -10.33 -1.73 -7.95
C VAL A 149 -10.43 -2.81 -6.88
N VAL A 150 -9.37 -3.59 -6.75
CA VAL A 150 -9.20 -4.59 -5.70
C VAL A 150 -8.04 -4.17 -4.83
N ASP A 151 -8.36 -3.80 -3.59
CA ASP A 151 -7.36 -3.58 -2.55
C ASP A 151 -7.11 -4.89 -1.81
N GLN A 152 -5.87 -5.34 -1.84
CA GLN A 152 -5.35 -6.39 -0.98
C GLN A 152 -4.69 -5.74 0.22
N SER A 153 -5.30 -5.86 1.39
CA SER A 153 -4.66 -5.50 2.65
C SER A 153 -3.87 -6.70 3.20
N ILE A 154 -2.63 -6.47 3.60
CA ILE A 154 -1.72 -7.45 4.18
C ILE A 154 -1.58 -7.13 5.67
N SER A 155 -2.15 -8.00 6.50
CA SER A 155 -1.98 -7.87 7.95
C SER A 155 -0.53 -8.09 8.37
N TYR A 156 -0.19 -7.64 9.58
CA TYR A 156 1.12 -7.87 10.21
C TYR A 156 1.57 -9.35 10.20
N TYR A 157 0.63 -10.30 10.27
CA TYR A 157 0.92 -11.74 10.22
C TYR A 157 1.00 -12.30 8.79
N GLY A 158 1.02 -11.45 7.76
CA GLY A 158 1.05 -11.85 6.35
C GLY A 158 -0.28 -12.36 5.80
N LYS A 159 -1.36 -12.35 6.60
CA LYS A 159 -2.69 -12.74 6.13
C LYS A 159 -3.28 -11.64 5.25
N SER A 160 -3.72 -12.02 4.05
CA SER A 160 -4.38 -11.11 3.10
C SER A 160 -5.89 -11.02 3.37
N SER A 161 -6.43 -9.82 3.22
CA SER A 161 -7.86 -9.57 3.08
C SER A 161 -8.09 -8.69 1.86
N PHE A 162 -9.29 -8.78 1.29
CA PHE A 162 -9.60 -8.11 0.03
C PHE A 162 -10.86 -7.28 0.12
N SER A 163 -10.80 -6.08 -0.44
CA SER A 163 -11.98 -5.26 -0.71
C SER A 163 -12.06 -4.90 -2.19
N VAL A 164 -13.28 -4.78 -2.70
CA VAL A 164 -13.54 -4.42 -4.09
C VAL A 164 -14.40 -3.17 -4.15
N THR A 165 -14.00 -2.22 -5.00
CA THR A 165 -14.75 -0.99 -5.28
C THR A 165 -14.84 -0.80 -6.79
N ALA A 166 -15.78 0.05 -7.23
CA ALA A 166 -15.85 0.47 -8.61
C ALA A 166 -16.15 1.96 -8.68
N GLU A 167 -15.53 2.60 -9.66
CA GLU A 167 -15.74 3.99 -10.01
C GLU A 167 -15.87 4.14 -11.52
N PRO A 168 -16.60 5.15 -12.01
CA PRO A 168 -16.60 5.48 -13.42
C PRO A 168 -15.18 5.71 -13.92
N TYR A 169 -14.81 5.04 -15.01
CA TYR A 169 -13.51 5.26 -15.61
C TYR A 169 -13.47 6.62 -16.32
N ASP A 170 -12.50 7.44 -15.94
CA ASP A 170 -12.15 8.67 -16.63
C ASP A 170 -10.66 8.64 -17.01
N PRO A 171 -10.30 8.60 -18.30
CA PRO A 171 -8.91 8.48 -18.72
C PRO A 171 -8.05 9.69 -18.33
N LYS A 172 -8.63 10.84 -17.99
CA LYS A 172 -7.88 12.02 -17.54
C LYS A 172 -7.42 11.89 -16.09
N THR A 173 -8.31 11.40 -15.23
CA THR A 173 -8.09 11.36 -13.78
C THR A 173 -7.65 9.99 -13.29
N TYR A 174 -7.96 8.92 -14.02
CA TYR A 174 -7.60 7.56 -13.65
C TYR A 174 -6.09 7.32 -13.75
N VAL A 175 -5.50 6.81 -12.67
CA VAL A 175 -4.07 6.51 -12.56
C VAL A 175 -3.85 5.00 -12.70
N ASP A 176 -3.51 4.55 -13.90
CA ASP A 176 -3.03 3.19 -14.14
C ASP A 176 -1.57 3.02 -13.70
N TYR A 177 -1.04 1.80 -13.82
CA TYR A 177 0.35 1.47 -13.48
C TYR A 177 1.37 2.37 -14.18
N ALA A 178 1.22 2.62 -15.47
CA ALA A 178 2.20 3.38 -16.25
C ALA A 178 2.22 4.84 -15.80
N LYS A 179 1.04 5.43 -15.55
CA LYS A 179 0.90 6.77 -14.98
C LYS A 179 1.46 6.84 -13.56
N ALA A 180 1.18 5.85 -12.72
CA ALA A 180 1.71 5.77 -11.36
C ALA A 180 3.24 5.72 -11.37
N LEU A 181 3.83 4.84 -12.18
CA LEU A 181 5.29 4.72 -12.30
C LEU A 181 5.92 6.03 -12.80
N HIS A 182 5.31 6.66 -13.79
CA HIS A 182 5.80 7.92 -14.35
C HIS A 182 5.73 9.08 -13.35
N ALA A 183 4.64 9.18 -12.58
CA ALA A 183 4.48 10.18 -11.54
C ALA A 183 5.50 9.95 -10.41
N ALA A 184 5.60 8.71 -9.92
CA ALA A 184 6.51 8.33 -8.84
C ALA A 184 7.97 8.68 -9.18
N ALA A 185 8.43 8.36 -10.39
CA ALA A 185 9.79 8.63 -10.84
C ALA A 185 10.18 10.14 -10.84
N LYS A 186 9.18 11.03 -10.84
CA LYS A 186 9.38 12.50 -10.84
C LYS A 186 9.00 13.16 -9.51
N SER A 187 8.37 12.42 -8.61
CA SER A 187 7.78 12.97 -7.38
C SER A 187 8.81 13.33 -6.31
N CYS A 188 9.93 12.62 -6.27
CA CYS A 188 10.94 12.74 -5.22
C CYS A 188 12.10 13.67 -5.65
N PRO A 189 12.77 14.33 -4.69
CA PRO A 189 13.84 15.31 -4.98
C PRO A 189 15.12 14.68 -5.56
N VAL A 190 15.31 13.37 -5.36
CA VAL A 190 16.46 12.61 -5.85
C VAL A 190 15.98 11.55 -6.83
N PRO A 191 16.66 11.34 -7.97
CA PRO A 191 16.33 10.28 -8.91
C PRO A 191 16.38 8.88 -8.29
N GLN A 192 15.46 8.01 -8.74
CA GLN A 192 15.25 6.65 -8.24
C GLN A 192 15.54 5.58 -9.28
#